data_AF-A0AAD9CMW0-F1
#
_entry.id   AF-A0AAD9CMW0-F1
#
_cell.length_a   1.000
_cell.length_b   1.000
_cell.length_c   1.000
_cell.angle_alpha   90.00
_cell.angle_beta   90.00
_cell.angle_gamma   90.00
#
_symmetry.space_group_name_H-M   'P 1'
#
loop_
_entity.id
_entity.type
_entity.pdbx_description
1 polymer ?
#
loop_
_entity_poly.entity_id
_entity_poly.type
_entity_poly.pdbx_seq_one_letter_code
_entity_poly.pdbx_strand_id
1 'polypeptide(L)'
;MQQQHRQPELVEGSLPVFVFPTELIFYADDQTSHKQVLTLYNPYEFALKFKVLCTAPNKYTVVDSTGAVKPQCCVDIVIRHRDVRPCHYGVYDKFRLQVSEQSQRKALGRKEVTATLRPSASQEPPSPRPQDDERRIKELADSEFFEQTVLHTESRPAAGGPSLLTVLLGLVCMVALMLPTLGEQESTVPLYLHLSVNKKLVAAYVLGLLTMVILRT
;
A
#
# COMPACT_ATOMS: atom_id res chain seq x y z
N MET A 1 -7.15 17.68 -40.94
CA MET A 1 -5.90 17.57 -40.17
C MET A 1 -6.16 16.67 -38.97
N GLN A 2 -5.97 15.34 -39.10
CA GLN A 2 -6.12 14.41 -37.98
C GLN A 2 -4.90 14.57 -37.06
N GLN A 3 -5.12 15.04 -35.82
CA GLN A 3 -4.09 15.03 -34.78
C GLN A 3 -3.85 13.58 -34.37
N GLN A 4 -2.80 12.99 -34.92
CA GLN A 4 -2.30 11.70 -34.48
C GLN A 4 -1.66 11.91 -33.11
N HIS A 5 -2.33 11.41 -32.07
CA HIS A 5 -1.86 11.41 -30.69
C HIS A 5 -0.52 10.65 -30.66
N ARG A 6 0.59 11.39 -30.64
CA ARG A 6 1.94 10.82 -30.65
C ARG A 6 2.19 10.21 -29.27
N GLN A 7 1.87 8.92 -29.11
CA GLN A 7 2.28 8.18 -27.93
C GLN A 7 3.82 8.22 -27.85
N PRO A 8 4.39 8.50 -26.68
CA PRO A 8 5.84 8.49 -26.50
C PRO A 8 6.37 7.09 -26.84
N GLU A 9 7.33 7.01 -27.76
CA GLU A 9 8.01 5.75 -28.07
C GLU A 9 8.76 5.28 -26.81
N LEU A 10 8.23 4.24 -26.16
CA LEU A 10 8.88 3.60 -25.01
C LEU A 10 10.17 2.93 -25.49
N VAL A 11 11.30 3.42 -24.98
CA VAL A 11 12.63 2.89 -25.30
C VAL A 11 12.85 1.55 -24.58
N GLU A 12 13.67 0.67 -25.14
CA GLU A 12 13.98 -0.62 -24.49
C GLU A 12 14.55 -0.40 -23.09
N GLY A 13 13.98 -1.08 -22.10
CA GLY A 13 14.45 -1.02 -20.71
C GLY A 13 14.12 0.27 -19.96
N SER A 14 13.35 1.20 -20.52
CA SER A 14 12.96 2.44 -19.82
C SER A 14 11.67 2.32 -19.02
N LEU A 15 10.91 1.23 -19.14
CA LEU A 15 9.67 1.02 -18.42
C LEU A 15 9.95 0.49 -17.00
N PRO A 16 9.58 1.21 -15.94
CA PRO A 16 9.64 0.70 -14.58
C PRO A 16 8.83 -0.59 -14.42
N VAL A 17 9.31 -1.51 -13.60
CA VAL A 17 8.61 -2.77 -13.32
C VAL A 17 8.42 -2.91 -11.83
N PHE A 18 7.17 -3.04 -11.41
CA PHE A 18 6.75 -3.01 -10.02
C PHE A 18 6.43 -4.43 -9.56
N VAL A 19 7.17 -4.91 -8.56
CA VAL A 19 7.03 -6.27 -8.03
C VAL A 19 7.08 -6.26 -6.51
N PHE A 20 6.40 -7.22 -5.90
CA PHE A 20 6.47 -7.47 -4.46
C PHE A 20 6.45 -8.97 -4.17
N PRO A 21 7.28 -9.48 -3.24
CA PRO A 21 8.34 -8.78 -2.52
C PRO A 21 9.55 -8.45 -3.42
N THR A 22 10.46 -7.58 -2.95
CA THR A 22 11.69 -7.22 -3.69
C THR A 22 12.79 -8.27 -3.58
N GLU A 23 12.66 -9.20 -2.64
CA GLU A 23 13.52 -10.36 -2.44
C GLU A 23 12.71 -11.56 -1.93
N LEU A 24 13.20 -12.76 -2.18
CA LEU A 24 12.59 -14.02 -1.76
C LEU A 24 13.54 -14.74 -0.79
N ILE A 25 13.07 -15.05 0.41
CA ILE A 25 13.88 -15.69 1.44
C ILE A 25 13.25 -17.04 1.80
N PHE A 26 13.95 -18.11 1.47
CA PHE A 26 13.56 -19.48 1.76
C PHE A 26 14.32 -19.95 3.00
N TYR A 27 13.71 -20.83 3.79
CA TYR A 27 14.29 -21.39 5.01
C TYR A 27 14.31 -22.91 4.94
N ALA A 28 15.42 -23.53 5.28
CA ALA A 28 15.57 -24.97 5.17
C ALA A 28 14.73 -25.74 6.20
N ASP A 29 14.52 -25.16 7.38
CA ASP A 29 13.73 -25.70 8.48
C ASP A 29 12.23 -25.36 8.39
N ASP A 30 11.83 -24.43 7.52
CA ASP A 30 10.43 -24.04 7.31
C ASP A 30 9.97 -24.36 5.88
N GLN A 31 9.22 -25.46 5.74
CA GLN A 31 8.65 -25.88 4.46
C GLN A 31 7.61 -24.93 3.89
N THR A 32 6.96 -24.09 4.71
CA THR A 32 5.97 -23.14 4.20
C THR A 32 6.65 -22.05 3.36
N SER A 33 7.88 -21.68 3.72
CA SER A 33 8.72 -20.75 2.95
C SER A 33 9.11 -21.29 1.57
N HIS A 34 9.09 -22.61 1.34
CA HIS A 34 9.53 -23.24 0.08
C HIS A 34 8.64 -22.89 -1.12
N LYS A 35 7.45 -22.34 -0.87
CA LYS A 35 6.56 -21.78 -1.88
C LYS A 35 6.34 -20.30 -1.57
N GLN A 36 6.80 -19.43 -2.45
CA GLN A 36 6.57 -17.99 -2.35
C GLN A 36 5.82 -17.46 -3.55
N VAL A 37 5.14 -16.34 -3.33
CA VAL A 37 4.39 -15.62 -4.35
C VAL A 37 5.10 -14.31 -4.63
N LEU A 38 5.39 -14.07 -5.90
CA LEU A 38 5.89 -12.81 -6.41
C LEU A 38 4.78 -12.14 -7.22
N THR A 39 4.27 -11.03 -6.75
CA THR A 39 3.22 -10.26 -7.42
C THR A 39 3.84 -9.23 -8.34
N LEU A 40 3.44 -9.24 -9.62
CA LEU A 40 3.78 -8.22 -10.62
C LEU A 40 2.59 -7.27 -10.78
N TYR A 41 2.81 -5.98 -10.62
CA TYR A 41 1.81 -4.93 -10.77
C TYR A 41 1.91 -4.27 -12.14
N ASN A 42 0.77 -4.04 -12.77
CA ASN A 42 0.65 -3.25 -13.98
C ASN A 42 -0.09 -1.95 -13.69
N PRO A 43 0.62 -0.84 -13.38
CA PRO A 43 -0.01 0.47 -13.18
C PRO A 43 -0.30 1.20 -14.50
N TYR A 44 -0.03 0.58 -15.65
CA TYR A 44 -0.18 1.21 -16.95
C TYR A 44 -1.59 0.98 -17.53
N GLU A 45 -1.95 1.85 -18.48
CA GLU A 45 -3.22 1.79 -19.23
C GLU A 45 -3.20 0.76 -20.38
N PHE A 46 -2.13 -0.04 -20.50
CA PHE A 46 -1.98 -1.07 -21.51
C PHE A 46 -1.60 -2.42 -20.90
N ALA A 47 -1.94 -3.51 -21.59
CA ALA A 47 -1.62 -4.85 -21.12
C ALA A 47 -0.12 -5.13 -21.24
N LEU A 48 0.47 -5.68 -20.18
CA LEU A 48 1.85 -6.15 -20.17
C LEU A 48 1.90 -7.63 -20.52
N LYS A 49 2.85 -8.03 -21.37
CA LYS A 49 3.34 -9.41 -21.43
C LYS A 49 4.57 -9.51 -20.55
N PHE A 50 4.69 -10.58 -19.79
CA PHE A 50 5.84 -10.81 -18.93
C PHE A 50 6.51 -12.16 -19.19
N LYS A 51 7.81 -12.21 -18.91
CA LYS A 51 8.63 -13.42 -18.87
C LYS A 51 9.56 -13.38 -17.65
N VAL A 52 9.63 -14.49 -16.94
CA VAL A 52 10.51 -14.70 -15.78
C VAL A 52 11.68 -15.58 -16.21
N LEU A 53 12.90 -15.09 -15.99
CA LEU A 53 14.14 -15.85 -16.17
C LEU A 53 14.74 -16.14 -14.79
N CYS A 54 15.45 -17.26 -14.65
CA CYS A 54 16.07 -17.69 -13.39
C CYS A 54 17.54 -18.08 -13.64
N THR A 55 18.44 -17.69 -12.73
CA THR A 55 19.87 -18.08 -12.81
C THR A 55 20.14 -19.51 -12.38
N ALA A 56 19.23 -20.14 -11.63
CA ALA A 56 19.41 -21.48 -11.09
C ALA A 56 18.15 -22.37 -11.28
N PRO A 57 17.81 -22.72 -12.54
CA PRO A 57 16.60 -23.48 -12.85
C PRO A 57 16.55 -24.88 -12.20
N ASN A 58 17.70 -25.43 -11.80
CA ASN A 58 17.75 -26.72 -11.10
C ASN A 58 17.26 -26.63 -9.64
N LYS A 59 17.35 -25.45 -9.02
CA LYS A 59 16.95 -25.22 -7.62
C LYS A 59 15.49 -24.79 -7.49
N TYR A 60 14.92 -24.21 -8.54
CA TYR A 60 13.62 -23.54 -8.48
C TYR A 60 12.64 -24.06 -9.52
N THR A 61 11.36 -23.83 -9.26
CA THR A 61 10.33 -23.92 -10.28
C THR A 61 9.44 -22.70 -10.23
N VAL A 62 9.25 -22.10 -11.39
CA VAL A 62 8.39 -20.95 -11.58
C VAL A 62 7.13 -21.44 -12.28
N VAL A 63 5.99 -21.36 -11.58
CA VAL A 63 4.68 -21.64 -12.18
C VAL A 63 4.34 -20.48 -13.11
N ASP A 64 3.94 -20.80 -14.34
CA ASP A 64 3.61 -19.82 -15.38
C ASP A 64 4.67 -18.74 -15.56
N SER A 65 5.89 -19.18 -15.91
CA SER A 65 7.04 -18.29 -16.16
C SER A 65 6.83 -17.24 -17.26
N THR A 66 5.73 -17.31 -18.01
CA THR A 66 5.31 -16.31 -18.99
C THR A 66 3.81 -16.10 -18.91
N GLY A 67 3.36 -14.87 -19.12
CA GLY A 67 1.95 -14.56 -19.12
C GLY A 67 1.65 -13.12 -19.54
N ALA A 68 0.45 -12.66 -19.24
CA ALA A 68 0.03 -11.27 -19.46
C ALA A 68 -0.70 -10.71 -18.24
N VAL A 69 -0.60 -9.40 -18.05
CA VAL A 69 -1.26 -8.63 -16.99
C VAL A 69 -2.08 -7.53 -17.65
N LYS A 70 -3.37 -7.48 -17.33
CA LYS A 70 -4.27 -6.42 -17.82
C LYS A 70 -3.86 -5.05 -17.27
N PRO A 71 -4.28 -3.94 -17.92
CA PRO A 71 -4.15 -2.60 -17.34
C PRO A 71 -4.71 -2.54 -15.92
N GLN A 72 -4.07 -1.78 -15.03
CA GLN A 72 -4.51 -1.55 -13.65
C GLN A 72 -4.76 -2.85 -12.84
N CYS A 73 -4.07 -3.94 -13.17
CA CYS A 73 -4.20 -5.24 -12.52
C CYS A 73 -2.85 -5.75 -12.02
N CYS A 74 -2.87 -6.86 -11.29
CA CYS A 74 -1.68 -7.61 -10.91
C CYS A 74 -1.80 -9.10 -11.29
N VAL A 75 -0.67 -9.80 -11.25
CA VAL A 75 -0.60 -11.25 -11.37
C VAL A 75 0.35 -11.81 -10.32
N ASP A 76 -0.01 -12.96 -9.77
CA ASP A 76 0.80 -13.69 -8.81
C ASP A 76 1.60 -14.79 -9.52
N ILE A 77 2.91 -14.77 -9.34
CA ILE A 77 3.85 -15.75 -9.87
C ILE A 77 4.33 -16.63 -8.73
N VAL A 78 4.02 -17.92 -8.78
CA VAL A 78 4.40 -18.86 -7.73
C VAL A 78 5.81 -19.41 -7.99
N ILE A 79 6.71 -19.18 -7.05
CA ILE A 79 8.09 -19.67 -7.10
C ILE A 79 8.28 -20.72 -6.00
N ARG A 80 8.77 -21.89 -6.38
CA ARG A 80 9.03 -23.02 -5.48
C ARG A 80 10.51 -23.34 -5.42
N HIS A 81 11.08 -23.43 -4.22
CA HIS A 81 12.41 -23.98 -4.00
C HIS A 81 12.31 -25.50 -3.90
N ARG A 82 13.05 -26.23 -4.73
CA ARG A 82 13.02 -27.71 -4.79
C ARG A 82 14.25 -28.36 -4.18
N ASP A 83 15.37 -27.65 -4.13
CA ASP A 83 16.66 -28.25 -3.76
C ASP A 83 17.22 -27.68 -2.44
N VAL A 84 16.61 -28.09 -1.34
CA VAL A 84 16.88 -27.60 0.01
C VAL A 84 18.05 -28.36 0.63
N ARG A 85 19.27 -28.01 0.23
CA ARG A 85 20.52 -28.63 0.73
C ARG A 85 21.44 -27.59 1.37
N PRO A 86 22.25 -27.98 2.39
CA PRO A 86 23.20 -27.08 3.04
C PRO A 86 24.21 -26.41 2.11
N CYS A 87 24.58 -27.06 1.00
CA CYS A 87 25.49 -26.47 0.00
C CYS A 87 24.91 -25.24 -0.73
N HIS A 88 23.61 -24.96 -0.59
CA HIS A 88 22.95 -23.80 -1.20
C HIS A 88 22.67 -22.68 -0.20
N TYR A 89 23.04 -22.83 1.06
CA TYR A 89 22.77 -21.82 2.08
C TYR A 89 23.57 -20.54 1.81
N GLY A 90 22.90 -19.39 1.91
CA GLY A 90 23.52 -18.07 1.69
C GLY A 90 23.89 -17.77 0.23
N VAL A 91 23.57 -18.66 -0.71
CA VAL A 91 23.77 -18.40 -2.14
C VAL A 91 22.68 -17.46 -2.65
N TYR A 92 23.09 -16.41 -3.36
CA TYR A 92 22.19 -15.45 -3.98
C TYR A 92 21.86 -15.85 -5.41
N ASP A 93 20.62 -16.26 -5.64
CA ASP A 93 20.06 -16.47 -6.97
C ASP A 93 19.25 -15.26 -7.43
N LYS A 94 18.98 -15.18 -8.73
CA LYS A 94 18.24 -14.07 -9.31
C LYS A 94 17.10 -14.55 -10.20
N PHE A 95 15.95 -13.91 -10.02
CA PHE A 95 14.83 -13.93 -10.93
C PHE A 95 14.78 -12.60 -11.69
N ARG A 96 14.76 -12.66 -13.02
CA ARG A 96 14.67 -11.47 -13.88
C ARG A 96 13.31 -11.46 -14.55
N LEU A 97 12.48 -10.48 -14.18
CA LEU A 97 11.22 -10.17 -14.86
C LEU A 97 11.51 -9.25 -16.04
N GLN A 98 11.09 -9.67 -17.22
CA GLN A 98 11.07 -8.86 -18.42
C GLN A 98 9.62 -8.58 -18.77
N VAL A 99 9.28 -7.32 -19.04
CA VAL A 99 7.95 -6.92 -19.49
C VAL A 99 8.02 -6.25 -20.85
N SER A 100 7.00 -6.47 -21.67
CA SER A 100 6.76 -5.74 -22.92
C SER A 100 5.29 -5.35 -22.99
N GLU A 101 4.98 -4.35 -23.80
CA GLU A 101 3.59 -4.08 -24.17
C GLU A 101 3.04 -5.27 -24.97
N GLN A 102 1.75 -5.64 -24.83
CA GLN A 102 1.20 -6.80 -25.52
C GLN A 102 1.29 -6.71 -27.06
N SER A 103 1.16 -5.50 -27.62
CA SER A 103 1.23 -5.18 -29.04
C SER A 103 2.66 -5.24 -29.59
N GLN A 104 3.67 -5.00 -28.74
CA GLN A 104 5.08 -4.93 -29.12
C GLN A 104 5.88 -6.12 -28.56
N ARG A 105 6.79 -6.68 -29.36
CA ARG A 105 7.66 -7.79 -28.88
C ARG A 105 8.95 -7.33 -28.20
N LYS A 106 9.21 -6.02 -28.18
CA LYS A 106 10.42 -5.45 -27.62
C LYS A 106 10.29 -5.30 -26.10
N ALA A 107 11.28 -5.75 -25.33
CA ALA A 107 11.24 -5.72 -23.87
C ALA A 107 11.33 -4.27 -23.35
N LEU A 108 10.23 -3.70 -22.89
CA LEU A 108 10.15 -2.32 -22.46
C LEU A 108 10.69 -2.10 -21.05
N GLY A 109 10.59 -3.11 -20.17
CA GLY A 109 11.01 -3.00 -18.76
C GLY A 109 11.66 -4.26 -18.22
N ARG A 110 12.53 -4.10 -17.21
CA ARG A 110 13.22 -5.21 -16.55
C ARG A 110 13.33 -4.97 -15.04
N LYS A 111 13.17 -6.03 -14.24
CA LYS A 111 13.41 -6.02 -12.78
C LYS A 111 14.09 -7.30 -12.35
N GLU A 112 15.11 -7.17 -11.50
CA GLU A 112 15.73 -8.29 -10.81
C GLU A 112 15.16 -8.42 -9.39
N VAL A 113 14.90 -9.65 -8.97
CA VAL A 113 14.48 -10.06 -7.63
C VAL A 113 15.47 -11.13 -7.16
N THR A 114 16.06 -10.92 -5.98
CA THR A 114 17.01 -11.88 -5.41
C THR A 114 16.29 -12.99 -4.67
N ALA A 115 16.89 -14.17 -4.62
CA ALA A 115 16.42 -15.30 -3.84
C ALA A 115 17.56 -15.92 -3.05
N THR A 116 17.31 -16.26 -1.78
CA THR A 116 18.32 -16.88 -0.91
C THR A 116 17.69 -18.01 -0.10
N LEU A 117 18.40 -19.13 0.01
CA LEU A 117 18.08 -20.18 0.98
C LEU A 117 18.88 -19.95 2.26
N ARG A 118 18.20 -19.91 3.40
CA ARG A 118 18.78 -19.75 4.74
C ARG A 118 18.61 -21.04 5.54
N PRO A 119 19.49 -21.31 6.52
CA PRO A 119 19.39 -22.51 7.35
C PRO A 119 18.13 -22.51 8.24
N SER A 120 17.83 -21.35 8.85
CA SER A 120 16.72 -21.22 9.81
C SER A 120 16.06 -19.85 9.79
N ALA A 121 14.74 -19.83 9.98
CA ALA A 121 13.96 -18.60 10.14
C ALA A 121 14.23 -17.86 11.45
N SER A 122 14.73 -18.54 12.48
CA SER A 122 15.00 -17.94 13.80
C SER A 122 16.33 -17.19 13.86
N GLN A 123 17.16 -17.27 12.82
CA GLN A 123 18.48 -16.65 12.73
C GLN A 123 18.46 -15.44 11.79
N GLU A 124 17.40 -14.62 11.80
CA GLU A 124 17.42 -13.35 11.09
C GLU A 124 18.59 -12.48 11.63
N PRO A 125 19.59 -12.15 10.80
CA PRO A 125 20.55 -11.12 11.18
C PRO A 125 19.80 -9.80 11.29
N PRO A 126 20.18 -8.89 12.21
CA PRO A 126 19.64 -7.55 12.24
C PRO A 126 20.01 -6.82 10.95
N SER A 127 19.12 -6.86 9.97
CA SER A 127 19.26 -6.03 8.76
C SER A 127 19.20 -4.55 9.17
N PRO A 128 20.04 -3.68 8.60
CA PRO A 128 19.83 -2.25 8.68
C PRO A 128 18.61 -1.94 7.82
N ARG A 129 17.42 -2.00 8.43
CA ARG A 129 16.21 -1.44 7.83
C ARG A 129 16.48 0.05 7.60
N PRO A 130 16.09 0.65 6.46
CA PRO A 130 15.84 2.09 6.40
C PRO A 130 14.64 2.38 7.32
N GLN A 131 14.90 2.45 8.63
CA GLN A 131 13.93 2.75 9.68
C GLN A 131 13.57 4.24 9.74
N ASP A 132 14.21 5.08 8.92
CA ASP A 132 14.00 6.53 8.93
C ASP A 132 12.67 6.96 8.29
N ASP A 133 12.08 6.17 7.38
CA ASP A 133 10.81 6.55 6.75
C ASP A 133 9.57 6.12 7.55
N GLU A 134 9.64 5.02 8.30
CA GLU A 134 8.49 4.53 9.08
C GLU A 134 8.38 5.18 10.47
N ARG A 135 9.51 5.63 11.04
CA ARG A 135 9.52 6.36 12.32
C ARG A 135 8.97 7.78 12.21
N ARG A 136 9.20 8.47 11.09
CA ARG A 136 8.67 9.83 10.91
C ARG A 136 7.14 9.88 10.84
N ILE A 137 6.50 8.86 10.28
CA ILE A 137 5.03 8.84 10.18
C ILE A 137 4.40 8.48 11.54
N LYS A 138 5.09 7.67 12.35
CA LYS A 138 4.60 7.27 13.68
C LYS A 138 4.85 8.34 14.76
N GLU A 139 5.97 9.06 14.70
CA GLU A 139 6.29 10.14 15.66
C GLU A 139 5.43 11.39 15.49
N LEU A 140 4.94 11.69 14.27
CA LEU A 140 3.98 12.78 14.03
C LEU A 140 2.58 12.47 14.56
N ALA A 141 2.21 11.19 14.70
CA ALA A 141 0.90 10.79 15.21
C ALA A 141 0.87 10.69 16.75
N ASP A 142 2.00 10.36 17.39
CA ASP A 142 2.10 10.27 18.84
C ASP A 142 2.41 11.62 19.53
N SER A 143 2.95 12.63 18.81
CA SER A 143 3.30 13.92 19.42
C SER A 143 2.12 14.90 19.58
N GLU A 144 0.98 14.68 18.92
CA GLU A 144 -0.20 15.55 19.05
C GLU A 144 -1.18 15.11 20.15
N PHE A 145 -0.89 14.02 20.88
CA PHE A 145 -1.78 13.50 21.93
C PHE A 145 -1.27 13.69 23.37
N PHE A 146 -0.14 14.39 23.57
CA PHE A 146 0.44 14.62 24.90
C PHE A 146 0.69 16.10 25.18
N GLU A 147 -0.36 16.92 25.15
CA GLU A 147 -0.34 18.29 25.70
C GLU A 147 -1.78 18.71 26.02
N GLN A 148 -2.38 18.08 27.05
CA GLN A 148 -3.34 18.72 27.96
C GLN A 148 -3.95 17.65 28.89
N THR A 149 -3.20 17.20 29.88
CA THR A 149 -3.83 16.69 31.11
C THR A 149 -2.96 17.00 32.31
N VAL A 150 -2.92 18.28 32.66
CA VAL A 150 -2.64 18.71 34.03
C VAL A 150 -3.71 19.73 34.39
N LEU A 151 -4.77 19.27 35.05
CA LEU A 151 -5.36 19.86 36.25
C LEU A 151 -6.70 19.19 36.59
N HIS A 152 -6.77 18.77 37.86
CA HIS A 152 -7.96 18.44 38.67
C HIS A 152 -8.73 17.16 38.31
N THR A 153 -8.59 16.09 39.09
CA THR A 153 -9.16 15.87 40.45
C THR A 153 -10.68 15.71 40.42
N GLU A 154 -11.09 14.49 40.77
CA GLU A 154 -12.36 14.10 41.41
C GLU A 154 -13.62 14.44 40.59
N SER A 155 -14.38 13.47 40.10
CA SER A 155 -15.41 12.80 40.91
C SER A 155 -16.05 11.67 40.08
N ARG A 156 -16.23 10.51 40.69
CA ARG A 156 -17.27 9.54 40.29
C ARG A 156 -18.60 10.08 40.84
N PRO A 157 -19.75 9.99 40.13
CA PRO A 157 -20.55 8.75 40.12
C PRO A 157 -21.25 8.50 38.76
N ALA A 158 -21.41 7.23 38.37
CA ALA A 158 -22.70 6.50 38.31
C ALA A 158 -23.68 6.89 37.18
N ALA A 159 -24.09 5.85 36.44
CA ALA A 159 -25.38 5.62 35.76
C ALA A 159 -26.26 6.81 35.34
N GLY A 160 -26.61 6.84 34.04
CA GLY A 160 -27.87 7.42 33.58
C GLY A 160 -27.79 8.28 32.32
N GLY A 161 -28.13 7.69 31.17
CA GLY A 161 -28.56 8.38 29.93
C GLY A 161 -27.46 9.01 29.06
N PRO A 162 -27.72 9.22 27.76
CA PRO A 162 -26.79 9.93 26.88
C PRO A 162 -26.65 11.36 27.37
N SER A 163 -25.42 11.71 27.77
CA SER A 163 -25.04 13.03 28.25
C SER A 163 -25.52 14.12 27.30
N LEU A 164 -26.05 15.21 27.88
CA LEU A 164 -26.48 16.43 27.18
C LEU A 164 -25.37 16.98 26.26
N LEU A 165 -24.10 16.69 26.58
CA LEU A 165 -22.93 17.01 25.75
C LEU A 165 -22.92 16.26 24.43
N THR A 166 -23.31 14.98 24.41
CA THR A 166 -23.39 14.17 23.19
C THR A 166 -24.52 14.67 22.28
N VAL A 167 -25.64 15.09 22.88
CA VAL A 167 -26.76 15.70 22.15
C VAL A 167 -26.38 17.07 21.59
N LEU A 168 -25.69 17.90 22.38
CA LEU A 168 -25.16 19.20 21.94
C LEU A 168 -24.16 19.04 20.79
N LEU A 169 -23.26 18.05 20.88
CA LEU A 169 -22.28 17.77 19.83
C LEU A 169 -22.96 17.30 18.53
N GLY A 170 -23.93 16.39 18.64
CA GLY A 170 -24.74 15.96 17.49
C GLY A 170 -25.54 17.11 16.86
N LEU A 171 -26.10 18.00 17.67
CA LEU A 171 -26.84 19.18 17.21
C LEU A 171 -25.91 20.17 16.49
N VAL A 172 -24.72 20.44 17.04
CA VAL A 172 -23.70 21.29 16.41
C VAL A 172 -23.27 20.71 15.05
N CYS A 173 -23.10 19.38 14.95
CA CYS A 173 -22.80 18.72 13.69
C CYS A 173 -23.96 18.78 12.68
N MET A 174 -25.21 18.65 13.14
CA MET A 174 -26.39 18.81 12.28
C MET A 174 -26.53 20.25 11.77
N VAL A 175 -26.31 21.26 12.62
CA VAL A 175 -26.31 22.68 12.23
C VAL A 175 -25.20 22.98 11.21
N ALA A 176 -24.01 22.39 11.38
CA ALA A 176 -22.91 22.52 10.42
C ALA A 176 -23.22 21.89 9.05
N LEU A 177 -24.07 20.86 8.99
CA LEU A 177 -24.53 20.25 7.73
C LEU A 177 -25.72 20.97 7.10
N MET A 178 -26.54 21.63 7.92
CA MET A 178 -27.65 22.48 7.46
C MET A 178 -27.19 23.88 7.04
N LEU A 179 -25.91 24.23 7.23
CA LEU A 179 -25.34 25.48 6.73
C LEU A 179 -25.32 25.45 5.19
N PRO A 180 -26.02 26.39 4.52
CA PRO A 180 -26.16 26.38 3.07
C PRO A 180 -24.77 26.48 2.42
N THR A 181 -24.55 25.61 1.44
CA THR A 181 -23.35 25.61 0.62
C THR A 181 -23.28 26.93 -0.14
N LEU A 182 -22.26 27.73 0.13
CA LEU A 182 -21.95 28.97 -0.58
C LEU A 182 -21.96 28.73 -2.09
N GLY A 183 -23.05 29.17 -2.69
CA GLY A 183 -23.40 29.08 -4.09
C GLY A 183 -24.54 30.04 -4.40
N GLU A 184 -24.58 31.20 -3.74
CA GLU A 184 -25.34 32.35 -4.24
C GLU A 184 -24.60 33.65 -3.83
N GLN A 185 -24.13 34.32 -4.88
CA GLN A 185 -23.73 35.71 -5.08
C GLN A 185 -23.33 36.63 -3.90
N GLU A 186 -22.27 37.40 -4.18
CA GLU A 186 -21.83 38.64 -3.53
C GLU A 186 -21.20 38.56 -2.12
N SER A 187 -19.86 38.45 -2.17
CA SER A 187 -18.90 39.34 -1.50
C SER A 187 -18.70 39.34 0.04
N THR A 188 -17.41 39.39 0.38
CA THR A 188 -16.80 39.99 1.59
C THR A 188 -16.63 39.15 2.86
N VAL A 189 -15.77 38.12 2.85
CA VAL A 189 -15.05 37.69 4.09
C VAL A 189 -13.67 37.09 3.74
N PRO A 190 -12.59 37.30 4.54
CA PRO A 190 -11.21 37.07 4.10
C PRO A 190 -10.76 35.61 4.00
N LEU A 191 -9.80 35.41 3.11
CA LEU A 191 -9.04 34.24 2.61
C LEU A 191 -8.60 33.07 3.53
N TYR A 192 -9.16 32.85 4.72
CA TYR A 192 -8.81 31.70 5.58
C TYR A 192 -9.85 30.56 5.61
N LEU A 193 -10.95 30.71 4.86
CA LEU A 193 -12.13 29.84 4.93
C LEU A 193 -12.43 29.10 3.61
N HIS A 194 -11.39 28.73 2.85
CA HIS A 194 -11.55 27.82 1.71
C HIS A 194 -11.74 26.38 2.23
N LEU A 195 -12.95 26.11 2.73
CA LEU A 195 -13.36 24.84 3.29
C LEU A 195 -13.56 23.82 2.15
N SER A 196 -12.46 23.21 1.69
CA SER A 196 -12.47 22.23 0.61
C SER A 196 -13.40 21.05 0.91
N VAL A 197 -13.90 20.40 -0.15
CA VAL A 197 -14.80 19.22 -0.12
C VAL A 197 -14.32 18.15 0.88
N ASN A 198 -13.01 18.04 1.10
CA ASN A 198 -12.40 17.12 2.06
C ASN A 198 -12.83 17.39 3.51
N LYS A 199 -13.03 18.65 3.92
CA LYS A 199 -13.49 18.98 5.28
C LYS A 199 -14.96 18.59 5.51
N LYS A 200 -15.79 18.65 4.46
CA LYS A 200 -17.17 18.13 4.51
C LYS A 200 -17.20 16.61 4.62
N LEU A 201 -16.31 15.93 3.91
CA LEU A 201 -16.15 14.47 4.02
C LEU A 201 -15.71 14.05 5.42
N VAL A 202 -14.75 14.75 6.03
CA VAL A 202 -14.31 14.48 7.40
C VAL A 202 -15.45 14.72 8.40
N ALA A 203 -16.20 15.83 8.27
CA ALA A 203 -17.33 16.11 9.15
C ALA A 203 -18.46 15.05 9.02
N ALA A 204 -18.79 14.64 7.79
CA ALA A 204 -19.78 13.59 7.54
C ALA A 204 -19.34 12.23 8.09
N TYR A 205 -18.05 11.90 7.98
CA TYR A 205 -17.48 10.67 8.52
C TYR A 205 -17.54 10.63 10.06
N VAL A 206 -17.13 11.72 10.72
CA VAL A 206 -17.20 11.83 12.19
C VAL A 206 -18.64 11.73 12.69
N LEU A 207 -19.60 12.34 11.99
CA LEU A 207 -21.01 12.21 12.32
C LEU A 207 -21.53 10.77 12.12
N GLY A 208 -21.08 10.08 11.07
CA GLY A 208 -21.38 8.67 10.81
C GLY A 208 -20.88 7.75 11.94
N LEU A 209 -19.67 8.02 12.47
CA LEU A 209 -19.13 7.26 13.60
C LEU A 209 -19.92 7.52 14.89
N LEU A 210 -20.22 8.79 15.19
CA LEU A 210 -21.00 9.17 16.37
C LEU A 210 -22.41 8.55 16.35
N THR A 211 -23.10 8.62 15.22
CA THR A 211 -24.43 8.02 15.06
C THR A 211 -24.39 6.50 15.20
N MET A 212 -23.37 5.83 14.64
CA MET A 212 -23.17 4.39 14.83
C MET A 212 -23.00 4.01 16.31
N VAL A 213 -22.22 4.78 17.07
CA VAL A 213 -21.99 4.52 18.49
C VAL A 213 -23.26 4.74 19.32
N ILE A 214 -24.02 5.80 19.02
CA ILE A 214 -25.27 6.11 19.72
C ILE A 214 -26.35 5.06 19.42
N LEU A 215 -26.46 4.55 18.18
CA LEU A 215 -27.44 3.51 17.83
C LEU A 215 -27.11 2.14 18.43
N ARG A 216 -25.84 1.92 18.77
CA ARG A 216 -25.34 0.66 19.34
C ARG A 216 -25.42 0.62 20.87
N THR A 217 -25.79 1.73 21.50
CA THR A 217 -26.01 1.86 22.95
C THR A 217 -27.50 1.77 23.24
#